data_AF-A0A954IS89-F1
#
_entry.id   AF-A0A954IS89-F1
#
_cell.length_a   1.000
_cell.length_b   1.000
_cell.length_c   1.000
_cell.angle_alpha   90.00
_cell.angle_beta   90.00
_cell.angle_gamma   90.00
#
_symmetry.space_group_name_H-M   'P 1'
#
loop_
_entity.id
_entity.type
_entity.pdbx_description
1 polymer ?
#
loop_
_entity_poly.entity_id
_entity_poly.type
_entity_poly.pdbx_seq_one_letter_code
_entity_poly.pdbx_strand_id
1 'polypeptide(L)'
;VSIETKTNLDIEAAPSFISIFPCIPMPTLTPPPLNANLATTRLEFDRASQGIKRPEVQLLAAGEAIFRFASSRNQQTGQSIPSTEWAKGAWWVRESEYRKIIARHQSGRLPLGTVARAAVAVQPSWSNMDVSIKATVVKDIYVYVGQGSTQYRDQMPNGMFVTLKGWPDVQQIYIPGMRSTSFTAIRVLRQKIVTTNDFGF
;
A
#
# COMPACT_ATOMS: atom_id res chain seq x y z
N VAL A 1 18.86 -3.63 -97.76
CA VAL A 1 19.97 -4.00 -96.86
C VAL A 1 19.78 -3.21 -95.58
N SER A 2 19.20 -3.83 -94.55
CA SER A 2 18.92 -3.18 -93.26
C SER A 2 19.99 -3.58 -92.26
N ILE A 3 20.58 -2.58 -91.61
CA ILE A 3 21.63 -2.75 -90.60
C ILE A 3 20.98 -2.49 -89.24
N GLU A 4 20.95 -3.52 -88.40
CA GLU A 4 20.35 -3.48 -87.07
C GLU A 4 21.48 -3.36 -86.03
N THR A 5 21.62 -2.18 -85.42
CA THR A 5 22.61 -1.89 -84.37
C THR A 5 22.00 -2.15 -83.00
N LYS A 6 22.49 -3.19 -82.30
CA LYS A 6 22.15 -3.47 -80.89
C LYS A 6 23.22 -2.88 -79.98
N THR A 7 22.82 -1.93 -79.14
CA THR A 7 23.67 -1.35 -78.09
C THR A 7 23.19 -1.91 -76.75
N ASN A 8 23.98 -2.80 -76.15
CA ASN A 8 23.78 -3.25 -74.77
C ASN A 8 24.51 -2.28 -73.84
N LEU A 9 23.77 -1.67 -72.92
CA LEU A 9 24.26 -0.83 -71.83
C LEU A 9 24.12 -1.64 -70.53
N ASP A 10 25.22 -2.23 -70.07
CA ASP A 10 25.31 -2.89 -68.78
C ASP A 10 25.49 -1.82 -67.69
N ILE A 11 24.44 -1.64 -66.87
CA ILE A 11 24.46 -0.75 -65.71
C ILE A 11 24.86 -1.58 -64.49
N GLU A 12 26.10 -1.39 -64.03
CA GLU A 12 26.66 -2.01 -62.83
C GLU A 12 26.05 -1.36 -61.58
N ALA A 13 25.25 -2.13 -60.83
CA ALA A 13 24.57 -1.66 -59.62
C ALA A 13 25.54 -1.63 -58.42
N ALA A 14 25.72 -0.45 -57.82
CA ALA A 14 26.54 -0.28 -56.62
C ALA A 14 25.90 -0.96 -55.38
N PRO A 15 26.71 -1.62 -54.52
CA PRO A 15 26.19 -2.28 -53.32
C PRO A 15 25.75 -1.28 -52.26
N SER A 16 24.51 -1.42 -51.81
CA SER A 16 23.91 -0.66 -50.72
C SER A 16 24.48 -1.12 -49.37
N PHE A 17 25.27 -0.25 -48.73
CA PHE A 17 25.73 -0.44 -47.35
C PHE A 17 24.55 -0.32 -46.38
N ILE A 18 24.06 -1.45 -45.88
CA ILE A 18 23.08 -1.51 -44.80
C ILE A 18 23.83 -1.23 -43.49
N SER A 19 23.75 0.02 -43.01
CA SER A 19 24.31 0.43 -41.73
C SER A 19 23.46 -0.13 -40.58
N ILE A 20 23.91 -1.22 -39.98
CA ILE A 20 23.31 -1.81 -38.77
C ILE A 20 23.81 -0.99 -37.58
N PHE A 21 23.14 0.12 -37.28
CA PHE A 21 23.35 0.79 -35.99
C PHE A 21 22.74 -0.08 -34.89
N PRO A 22 23.52 -0.51 -33.88
CA PRO A 22 22.96 -1.21 -32.74
C PRO A 22 21.96 -0.28 -32.05
N CYS A 23 20.72 -0.74 -31.91
CA CYS A 23 19.69 -0.05 -31.15
C CYS A 23 20.13 -0.08 -29.67
N ILE A 24 20.78 0.98 -29.20
CA ILE A 24 21.17 1.10 -27.79
C ILE A 24 19.88 1.33 -27.00
N PRO A 25 19.49 0.43 -26.07
CA PRO A 25 18.33 0.65 -25.24
C PRO A 25 18.54 1.91 -24.41
N MET A 26 17.67 2.91 -24.63
CA MET A 26 17.66 4.13 -23.82
C MET A 26 17.43 3.75 -22.35
N PRO A 27 18.22 4.27 -21.41
CA PRO A 27 17.98 4.03 -19.99
C PRO A 27 16.56 4.48 -19.65
N THR A 28 15.73 3.54 -19.21
CA THR A 28 14.38 3.85 -18.74
C THR A 28 14.51 4.64 -17.45
N LEU A 29 14.26 5.95 -17.52
CA LEU A 29 14.13 6.80 -16.34
C LEU A 29 12.91 6.33 -15.57
N THR A 30 13.11 5.42 -14.61
CA THR A 30 12.06 5.07 -13.66
C THR A 30 11.72 6.32 -12.86
N PRO A 31 10.43 6.71 -12.78
CA PRO A 31 10.05 7.87 -11.99
C PRO A 31 10.48 7.64 -10.54
N PRO A 32 10.94 8.68 -9.83
CA PRO A 32 11.36 8.53 -8.45
C PRO A 32 10.20 7.99 -7.60
N PRO A 33 10.50 7.19 -6.55
CA PRO A 33 9.50 6.72 -5.62
C PRO A 33 8.72 7.88 -4.99
N LEU A 34 7.45 7.66 -4.70
CA LEU A 34 6.65 8.62 -3.95
C LEU A 34 7.22 8.77 -2.52
N ASN A 35 7.11 9.97 -1.96
CA ASN A 35 7.71 10.34 -0.67
C ASN A 35 9.24 10.17 -0.61
N ALA A 36 9.96 10.48 -1.69
CA ALA A 36 11.44 10.35 -1.75
C ALA A 36 12.18 11.06 -0.60
N ASN A 37 11.60 12.11 -0.01
CA ASN A 37 12.15 12.87 1.11
C ASN A 37 11.57 12.45 2.48
N LEU A 38 10.95 11.26 2.59
CA LEU A 38 10.26 10.87 3.81
C LEU A 38 11.17 10.87 5.03
N ALA A 39 12.39 10.35 4.87
CA ALA A 39 13.40 10.25 5.93
C ALA A 39 13.81 11.60 6.54
N THR A 40 13.63 12.71 5.82
CA THR A 40 14.00 14.05 6.30
C THR A 40 12.79 14.85 6.79
N THR A 41 11.58 14.31 6.70
CA THR A 41 10.36 15.04 7.02
C THR A 41 9.94 14.81 8.47
N ARG A 42 10.33 15.72 9.37
CA ARG A 42 10.03 15.67 10.82
C ARG A 42 8.54 15.54 11.13
N LEU A 43 7.68 16.29 10.44
CA LEU A 43 6.24 16.25 10.67
C LEU A 43 5.65 14.85 10.44
N GLU A 44 6.06 14.16 9.39
CA GLU A 44 5.56 12.82 9.08
C GLU A 44 6.16 11.76 10.00
N PHE A 45 7.40 11.96 10.46
CA PHE A 45 7.99 11.14 11.52
C PHE A 45 7.21 11.25 12.83
N ASP A 46 6.83 12.47 13.24
CA ASP A 46 6.07 12.72 14.46
C ASP A 46 4.68 12.07 14.37
N ARG A 47 4.01 12.15 13.21
CA ARG A 47 2.73 11.48 12.95
C ARG A 47 2.86 9.96 13.00
N ALA A 48 3.88 9.40 12.34
CA ALA A 48 4.14 7.96 12.39
C ALA A 48 4.42 7.48 13.82
N SER A 49 5.14 8.27 14.61
CA SER A 49 5.50 7.95 16.01
C SER A 49 4.29 7.88 16.96
N GLN A 50 3.13 8.43 16.58
CA GLN A 50 1.89 8.28 17.38
C GLN A 50 1.36 6.83 17.37
N GLY A 51 1.59 6.10 16.27
CA GLY A 51 1.11 4.72 16.09
C GLY A 51 2.20 3.66 16.02
N ILE A 52 3.44 4.03 15.70
CA ILE A 52 4.58 3.10 15.52
C ILE A 52 5.69 3.38 16.54
N LYS A 53 6.24 2.33 17.14
CA LYS A 53 7.48 2.36 17.92
C LYS A 53 8.66 2.37 16.96
N ARG A 54 9.58 3.34 17.12
CA ARG A 54 10.81 3.48 16.33
C ARG A 54 10.52 3.39 14.81
N PRO A 55 9.81 4.37 14.23
CA PRO A 55 9.46 4.32 12.81
C PRO A 55 10.72 4.26 11.94
N GLU A 56 10.79 3.27 11.06
CA GLU A 56 11.87 3.11 10.09
C GLU A 56 11.33 3.36 8.68
N VAL A 57 12.08 4.09 7.86
CA VAL A 57 11.70 4.30 6.46
C VAL A 57 11.98 3.03 5.67
N GLN A 58 10.98 2.54 4.94
CA GLN A 58 11.12 1.42 4.03
C GLN A 58 10.47 1.74 2.69
N LEU A 59 10.96 1.10 1.62
CA LEU A 59 10.32 1.11 0.32
C LEU A 59 9.24 0.03 0.28
N LEU A 60 8.04 0.37 -0.16
CA LEU A 60 7.08 -0.60 -0.69
C LEU A 60 7.19 -0.60 -2.20
N ALA A 61 7.56 -1.74 -2.76
CA ALA A 61 7.70 -1.91 -4.19
C ALA A 61 6.34 -2.08 -4.87
N ALA A 62 6.24 -1.64 -6.13
CA ALA A 62 5.10 -1.96 -6.98
C ALA A 62 4.89 -3.48 -7.07
N GLY A 63 3.62 -3.90 -7.00
CA GLY A 63 3.20 -5.30 -6.93
C GLY A 63 2.93 -5.80 -5.50
N GLU A 64 3.49 -5.17 -4.47
CA GLU A 64 3.28 -5.62 -3.09
C GLU A 64 1.81 -5.54 -2.66
N ALA A 65 1.34 -6.55 -1.92
CA ALA A 65 0.00 -6.57 -1.35
C ALA A 65 0.00 -5.99 0.07
N ILE A 66 -0.90 -5.05 0.32
CA ILE A 66 -1.09 -4.42 1.62
C ILE A 66 -2.56 -4.50 2.03
N PHE A 67 -2.77 -4.51 3.34
CA PHE A 67 -4.08 -4.67 3.95
C PHE A 67 -4.35 -3.57 4.96
N ARG A 68 -5.63 -3.25 5.16
CA ARG A 68 -6.07 -2.23 6.10
C ARG A 68 -7.36 -2.66 6.76
N PHE A 69 -7.46 -2.33 8.04
CA PHE A 69 -8.71 -2.33 8.78
C PHE A 69 -9.22 -0.88 8.87
N ALA A 70 -10.46 -0.65 8.46
CA ALA A 70 -11.08 0.67 8.42
C ALA A 70 -12.42 0.68 9.17
N SER A 71 -13.13 1.80 9.11
CA SER A 71 -14.44 1.95 9.74
C SER A 71 -15.50 2.29 8.73
N SER A 72 -16.65 1.62 8.83
CA SER A 72 -17.84 1.96 8.05
C SER A 72 -18.56 3.19 8.60
N ARG A 73 -18.27 3.60 9.84
CA ARG A 73 -18.89 4.73 10.55
C ARG A 73 -17.87 5.59 11.27
N ASN A 74 -18.15 6.88 11.36
CA ASN A 74 -17.41 7.80 12.21
C ASN A 74 -17.78 7.55 13.68
N GLN A 75 -16.77 7.37 14.55
CA GLN A 75 -16.96 7.07 15.97
C GLN A 75 -17.66 8.21 16.74
N GLN A 76 -17.34 9.45 16.40
CA GLN A 76 -17.83 10.62 17.13
C GLN A 76 -19.25 10.98 16.69
N THR A 77 -19.55 10.88 15.39
CA THR A 77 -20.84 11.33 14.83
C THR A 77 -21.81 10.19 14.53
N GLY A 78 -21.36 8.94 14.53
CA GLY A 78 -22.15 7.77 14.12
C GLY A 78 -22.48 7.69 12.62
N GLN A 79 -22.12 8.73 11.87
CA GLN A 79 -22.43 8.86 10.45
C GLN A 79 -21.69 7.81 9.62
N SER A 80 -22.35 7.30 8.59
CA SER A 80 -21.76 6.37 7.63
C SER A 80 -20.60 7.05 6.88
N ILE A 81 -19.46 6.36 6.78
CA ILE A 81 -18.32 6.78 5.99
C ILE A 81 -18.49 6.19 4.58
N PRO A 82 -18.47 7.00 3.51
CA PRO A 82 -18.53 6.49 2.14
C PRO A 82 -17.43 5.45 1.88
N SER A 83 -17.76 4.40 1.12
CA SER A 83 -16.81 3.31 0.84
C SER A 83 -15.57 3.75 0.06
N THR A 84 -15.66 4.86 -0.67
CA THR A 84 -14.53 5.53 -1.35
C THR A 84 -13.53 6.16 -0.39
N GLU A 85 -13.91 6.39 0.86
CA GLU A 85 -13.05 6.99 1.90
C GLU A 85 -12.35 5.94 2.78
N TRP A 86 -12.83 4.69 2.79
CA TRP A 86 -12.30 3.65 3.70
C TRP A 86 -10.81 3.39 3.51
N ALA A 87 -10.33 3.42 2.27
CA ALA A 87 -8.93 3.19 1.91
C ALA A 87 -8.03 4.44 2.08
N LYS A 88 -8.58 5.64 2.31
CA LYS A 88 -7.79 6.89 2.33
C LYS A 88 -7.07 7.17 3.64
N GLY A 89 -7.14 6.28 4.63
CA GLY A 89 -6.36 6.47 5.85
C GLY A 89 -4.92 5.96 5.72
N ALA A 90 -4.04 6.49 6.57
CA ALA A 90 -2.60 6.26 6.49
C ALA A 90 -2.10 4.90 7.03
N TRP A 91 -2.89 4.20 7.84
CA TRP A 91 -2.45 2.98 8.53
C TRP A 91 -2.81 1.71 7.75
N TRP A 92 -1.79 0.90 7.47
CA TRP A 92 -1.83 -0.34 6.70
C TRP A 92 -0.95 -1.42 7.36
N VAL A 93 -0.99 -2.64 6.84
CA VAL A 93 -0.10 -3.76 7.20
C VAL A 93 0.29 -4.54 5.95
N ARG A 94 1.45 -5.20 5.96
CA ARG A 94 1.84 -6.12 4.87
C ARG A 94 0.99 -7.40 4.91
N GLU A 95 0.97 -8.15 3.82
CA GLU A 95 0.25 -9.43 3.76
C GLU A 95 0.68 -10.44 4.83
N SER A 96 1.98 -10.56 5.10
CA SER A 96 2.52 -11.44 6.15
C SER A 96 1.90 -11.14 7.52
N GLU A 97 1.77 -9.86 7.84
CA GLU A 97 1.24 -9.36 9.11
C GLU A 97 -0.27 -9.56 9.19
N TYR A 98 -0.98 -9.30 8.09
CA TYR A 98 -2.41 -9.58 7.98
C TYR A 98 -2.72 -11.06 8.23
N ARG A 99 -1.94 -11.97 7.64
CA ARG A 99 -2.13 -13.42 7.82
C ARG A 99 -1.97 -13.86 9.28
N LYS A 100 -1.04 -13.28 10.03
CA LYS A 100 -0.91 -13.53 11.49
C LYS A 100 -2.16 -13.11 12.26
N ILE A 101 -2.74 -11.95 11.91
CA ILE A 101 -3.99 -11.44 12.51
C ILE A 101 -5.16 -12.37 12.20
N ILE A 102 -5.31 -12.79 10.95
CA ILE A 102 -6.36 -13.72 10.55
C ILE A 102 -6.21 -15.08 11.24
N ALA A 103 -5.01 -15.64 11.30
CA ALA A 103 -4.76 -16.93 11.94
C ALA A 103 -5.17 -16.91 13.43
N ARG A 104 -4.80 -15.86 14.17
CA ARG A 104 -5.18 -15.70 15.58
C ARG A 104 -6.66 -15.42 15.79
N HIS A 105 -7.32 -14.76 14.83
CA HIS A 105 -8.77 -14.60 14.84
C HIS A 105 -9.46 -15.96 14.66
N GLN A 106 -9.03 -16.74 13.66
CA GLN A 106 -9.60 -18.06 13.37
C GLN A 106 -9.38 -19.09 14.49
N SER A 107 -8.27 -18.99 15.23
CA SER A 107 -8.00 -19.85 16.39
C SER A 107 -8.74 -19.39 17.66
N GLY A 108 -9.35 -18.21 17.65
CA GLY A 108 -9.95 -17.56 18.81
C GLY A 108 -11.48 -17.48 18.75
N ARG A 109 -12.07 -16.81 19.75
CA ARG A 109 -13.51 -16.49 19.79
C ARG A 109 -13.81 -15.00 19.66
N LEU A 110 -12.77 -14.18 19.52
CA LEU A 110 -12.91 -12.72 19.45
C LEU A 110 -13.21 -12.29 18.01
N PRO A 111 -14.10 -11.31 17.78
CA PRO A 111 -14.34 -10.75 16.45
C PRO A 111 -13.06 -10.19 15.81
N LEU A 112 -12.96 -10.23 14.47
CA LEU A 112 -11.74 -9.80 13.77
C LEU A 112 -11.35 -8.35 14.10
N GLY A 113 -12.32 -7.42 14.16
CA GLY A 113 -12.04 -6.03 14.52
C GLY A 113 -11.33 -5.90 15.87
N THR A 114 -11.74 -6.70 16.86
CA THR A 114 -11.12 -6.77 18.19
C THR A 114 -9.69 -7.33 18.12
N VAL A 115 -9.48 -8.39 17.34
CA VAL A 115 -8.18 -9.04 17.17
C VAL A 115 -7.20 -8.13 16.43
N ALA A 116 -7.64 -7.54 15.32
CA ALA A 116 -6.86 -6.57 14.55
C ALA A 116 -6.47 -5.38 15.42
N ARG A 117 -7.41 -4.85 16.20
CA ARG A 117 -7.16 -3.77 17.15
C ARG A 117 -6.05 -4.09 18.14
N ALA A 118 -6.12 -5.26 18.76
CA ALA A 118 -5.11 -5.70 19.72
C ALA A 118 -3.74 -5.85 19.04
N ALA A 119 -3.72 -6.35 17.80
CA ALA A 119 -2.51 -6.54 17.02
C ALA A 119 -1.79 -5.21 16.69
N VAL A 120 -2.55 -4.22 16.21
CA VAL A 120 -2.02 -2.93 15.75
C VAL A 120 -2.17 -1.79 16.77
N ALA A 121 -2.56 -2.10 18.01
CA ALA A 121 -2.71 -1.13 19.08
C ALA A 121 -3.58 0.09 18.72
N VAL A 122 -4.74 -0.11 18.08
CA VAL A 122 -5.64 1.00 17.69
C VAL A 122 -6.66 1.27 18.78
N GLN A 123 -6.81 2.50 19.26
CA GLN A 123 -7.80 2.79 20.31
C GLN A 123 -9.26 2.59 19.82
N PRO A 124 -10.14 1.96 20.62
CA PRO A 124 -11.58 1.90 20.34
C PRO A 124 -12.20 3.21 19.84
N SER A 125 -11.83 4.33 20.47
CA SER A 125 -12.30 5.67 20.10
C SER A 125 -11.90 6.14 18.70
N TRP A 126 -10.89 5.53 18.05
CA TRP A 126 -10.36 5.99 16.76
C TRP A 126 -11.01 5.32 15.54
N SER A 127 -11.44 4.07 15.67
CA SER A 127 -11.89 3.26 14.53
C SER A 127 -12.68 2.06 15.03
N ASN A 128 -13.77 1.67 14.37
CA ASN A 128 -14.52 0.42 14.62
C ASN A 128 -13.77 -0.83 14.14
N MET A 129 -12.85 -0.69 13.18
CA MET A 129 -12.15 -1.81 12.52
C MET A 129 -13.10 -2.89 11.96
N ASP A 130 -14.27 -2.47 11.47
CA ASP A 130 -15.33 -3.32 10.91
C ASP A 130 -15.27 -3.44 9.38
N VAL A 131 -14.24 -2.89 8.74
CA VAL A 131 -13.99 -3.02 7.29
C VAL A 131 -12.60 -3.61 7.07
N SER A 132 -12.47 -4.62 6.22
CA SER A 132 -11.18 -5.12 5.73
C SER A 132 -10.99 -4.74 4.26
N ILE A 133 -9.78 -4.27 3.94
CA ILE A 133 -9.41 -3.77 2.61
C ILE A 133 -8.12 -4.47 2.18
N LYS A 134 -8.11 -4.98 0.95
CA LYS A 134 -6.91 -5.46 0.25
C LYS A 134 -6.58 -4.48 -0.87
N ALA A 135 -5.34 -4.02 -0.92
CA ALA A 135 -4.82 -3.21 -2.00
C ALA A 135 -3.49 -3.78 -2.51
N THR A 136 -3.11 -3.35 -3.71
CA THR A 136 -1.77 -3.58 -4.26
C THR A 136 -1.09 -2.25 -4.49
N VAL A 137 0.21 -2.19 -4.24
CA VAL A 137 1.04 -1.03 -4.55
C VAL A 137 1.26 -1.01 -6.07
N VAL A 138 0.91 0.07 -6.73
CA VAL A 138 1.08 0.24 -8.20
C VAL A 138 2.26 1.14 -8.56
N LYS A 139 2.78 1.88 -7.59
CA LYS A 139 3.98 2.70 -7.73
C LYS A 139 4.80 2.65 -6.44
N ASP A 140 6.11 2.51 -6.59
CA ASP A 140 7.07 2.54 -5.50
C ASP A 140 6.84 3.75 -4.58
N ILE A 141 6.74 3.49 -3.27
CA ILE A 141 6.46 4.51 -2.27
C ILE A 141 7.26 4.26 -0.99
N TYR A 142 7.91 5.31 -0.49
CA TYR A 142 8.50 5.29 0.83
C TYR A 142 7.43 5.47 1.91
N VAL A 143 7.54 4.65 2.95
CA VAL A 143 6.61 4.55 4.07
C VAL A 143 7.38 4.44 5.38
N TYR A 144 6.71 4.69 6.50
CA TYR A 144 7.24 4.34 7.81
C TYR A 144 6.72 2.96 8.23
N VAL A 145 7.59 2.12 8.77
CA VAL A 145 7.26 0.78 9.26
C VAL A 145 7.74 0.62 10.69
N GLY A 146 7.00 -0.14 11.48
CA GLY A 146 7.46 -0.62 12.78
C GLY A 146 6.34 -1.26 13.60
N GLN A 147 6.63 -1.62 14.84
CA GLN A 147 5.65 -2.25 15.74
C GLN A 147 4.66 -1.21 16.27
N GLY A 148 3.46 -1.64 16.67
CA GLY A 148 2.48 -0.74 17.30
C GLY A 148 2.97 -0.09 18.59
N SER A 149 2.78 1.23 18.68
CA SER A 149 3.00 1.99 19.91
C SER A 149 1.94 1.65 20.95
N THR A 150 2.37 1.56 22.21
CA THR A 150 1.45 1.19 23.30
C THR A 150 0.51 2.35 23.56
N GLN A 151 -0.79 2.09 23.45
CA GLN A 151 -1.83 3.06 23.73
C GLN A 151 -2.35 2.84 25.14
N TYR A 152 -2.32 3.90 25.95
CA TYR A 152 -2.70 3.85 27.36
C TYR A 152 -4.08 4.45 27.57
N ARG A 153 -4.82 3.86 28.52
CA ARG A 153 -5.99 4.44 29.16
C ARG A 153 -7.06 4.94 28.18
N ASP A 154 -7.39 4.17 27.15
CA ASP A 154 -8.62 4.45 26.39
C ASP A 154 -9.83 4.03 27.22
N GLN A 155 -10.80 4.93 27.35
CA GLN A 155 -12.00 4.70 28.14
C GLN A 155 -13.03 3.96 27.28
N MET A 156 -13.36 2.74 27.69
CA MET A 156 -14.44 1.97 27.09
C MET A 156 -15.81 2.54 27.50
N PRO A 157 -16.89 2.27 26.74
CA PRO A 157 -18.24 2.73 27.08
C PRO A 157 -18.74 2.32 28.47
N ASN A 158 -18.18 1.25 29.04
CA ASN A 158 -18.48 0.77 30.39
C ASN A 158 -17.64 1.44 31.50
N GLY A 159 -16.83 2.45 31.17
CA GLY A 159 -15.95 3.16 32.10
C GLY A 159 -14.62 2.46 32.40
N MET A 160 -14.35 1.28 31.81
CA MET A 160 -13.06 0.60 31.98
C MET A 160 -11.96 1.24 31.14
N PHE A 161 -10.73 1.24 31.66
CA PHE A 161 -9.55 1.65 30.90
C PHE A 161 -8.85 0.43 30.31
N VAL A 162 -8.51 0.50 29.02
CA VAL A 162 -7.71 -0.53 28.36
C VAL A 162 -6.33 0.00 27.97
N THR A 163 -5.33 -0.87 28.07
CA THR A 163 -3.99 -0.61 27.51
C THR A 163 -3.76 -1.58 26.37
N LEU A 164 -3.53 -1.05 25.17
CA LEU A 164 -3.26 -1.85 23.98
C LEU A 164 -1.77 -1.78 23.67
N LYS A 165 -1.05 -2.89 23.85
CA LYS A 165 0.41 -2.93 23.65
C LYS A 165 0.85 -3.08 22.20
N GLY A 166 -0.05 -3.58 21.33
CA GLY A 166 0.31 -4.12 20.03
C GLY A 166 0.95 -5.50 20.17
N TRP A 167 0.87 -6.32 19.13
CA TRP A 167 1.58 -7.59 19.12
C TRP A 167 3.03 -7.38 18.70
N PRO A 168 4.00 -8.03 19.39
CA PRO A 168 5.42 -7.83 19.10
C PRO A 168 5.83 -8.37 17.71
N ASP A 169 5.07 -9.32 17.18
CA ASP A 169 5.31 -9.96 15.89
C ASP A 169 4.49 -9.37 14.74
N VAL A 170 3.76 -8.27 14.97
CA VAL A 170 2.99 -7.55 13.93
C VAL A 170 3.55 -6.16 13.72
N GLN A 171 3.95 -5.90 12.47
CA GLN A 171 4.36 -4.58 12.02
C GLN A 171 3.22 -3.83 11.34
N GLN A 172 3.24 -2.51 11.48
CA GLN A 172 2.35 -1.56 10.84
C GLN A 172 3.11 -0.72 9.83
N ILE A 173 2.37 -0.27 8.83
CA ILE A 173 2.81 0.66 7.82
C ILE A 173 2.04 1.97 8.00
N TYR A 174 2.76 3.07 8.05
CA TYR A 174 2.22 4.41 7.91
C TYR A 174 2.59 4.98 6.55
N ILE A 175 1.58 5.28 5.74
CA ILE A 175 1.72 5.91 4.43
C ILE A 175 1.29 7.39 4.55
N PRO A 176 2.23 8.34 4.54
CA PRO A 176 1.92 9.78 4.52
C PRO A 176 1.10 10.16 3.29
N GLY A 177 0.25 11.18 3.39
CA GLY A 177 -0.42 11.76 2.22
C GLY A 177 -1.51 10.88 1.58
N MET A 178 -2.07 9.91 2.31
CA MET A 178 -3.11 9.00 1.78
C MET A 178 -4.44 9.68 1.41
N ARG A 179 -4.65 10.93 1.82
CA ARG A 179 -5.77 11.77 1.37
C ARG A 179 -5.43 12.62 0.15
N SER A 180 -4.22 12.52 -0.39
CA SER A 180 -3.73 13.29 -1.54
C SER A 180 -2.98 12.39 -2.54
N THR A 181 -1.74 12.73 -2.88
CA THR A 181 -0.95 12.13 -3.96
C THR A 181 -0.58 10.67 -3.69
N SER A 182 -0.35 10.29 -2.43
CA SER A 182 0.08 8.92 -2.10
C SER A 182 -1.01 7.89 -2.35
N PHE A 183 -2.29 8.28 -2.40
CA PHE A 183 -3.36 7.36 -2.74
C PHE A 183 -3.21 6.79 -4.17
N THR A 184 -2.56 7.54 -5.07
CA THR A 184 -2.27 7.07 -6.44
C THR A 184 -1.24 5.95 -6.48
N ALA A 185 -0.50 5.73 -5.39
CA ALA A 185 0.47 4.65 -5.25
C ALA A 185 -0.19 3.28 -5.02
N ILE A 186 -1.48 3.25 -4.71
CA ILE A 186 -2.19 2.02 -4.36
C ILE A 186 -3.44 1.84 -5.23
N ARG A 187 -3.77 0.59 -5.48
CA ARG A 187 -5.02 0.19 -6.14
C ARG A 187 -5.79 -0.75 -5.21
N VAL A 188 -6.97 -0.32 -4.79
CA VAL A 188 -7.88 -1.16 -3.99
C VAL A 188 -8.36 -2.32 -4.86
N LEU A 189 -8.11 -3.54 -4.40
CA LEU A 189 -8.54 -4.77 -5.08
C LEU A 189 -9.87 -5.26 -4.52
N ARG A 190 -10.06 -5.16 -3.19
CA ARG A 190 -11.26 -5.61 -2.50
C ARG A 190 -11.45 -4.82 -1.22
N GLN A 191 -12.70 -4.56 -0.87
CA GLN A 191 -13.09 -4.02 0.44
C GLN A 191 -14.42 -4.65 0.86
N LYS A 192 -14.52 -5.04 2.13
CA LYS A 192 -15.70 -5.73 2.68
C LYS A 192 -15.95 -5.29 4.12
N ILE A 193 -17.20 -5.03 4.47
CA ILE A 193 -17.62 -4.91 5.87
C ILE A 193 -17.57 -6.30 6.50
N VAL A 194 -16.81 -6.43 7.57
CA VAL A 194 -16.60 -7.65 8.32
C VAL A 194 -17.65 -7.71 9.43
N THR A 195 -18.86 -8.19 9.09
CA THR A 195 -19.96 -8.36 10.05
C THR A 195 -20.02 -9.75 10.66
N THR A 196 -19.29 -10.74 10.12
CA THR A 196 -19.35 -12.15 10.53
C THR A 196 -17.95 -12.77 10.61
N ASN A 197 -17.84 -13.92 11.29
CA ASN A 197 -16.64 -14.76 11.34
C ASN A 197 -16.27 -15.39 9.98
N ASP A 198 -16.98 -15.06 8.90
CA ASP A 198 -16.89 -15.75 7.62
C ASP A 198 -16.04 -14.96 6.60
N PHE A 199 -14.77 -15.34 6.54
CA PHE A 199 -13.74 -14.75 5.68
C PHE A 199 -13.55 -15.60 4.43
N GLY A 200 -14.48 -15.49 3.48
CA GLY A 200 -14.24 -15.94 2.10
C GLY A 200 -13.20 -15.03 1.42
N PHE A 201 -11.92 -15.23 1.75
CA PHE A 201 -10.76 -14.66 1.04
C PHE A 201 -10.16 -15.68 0.09
#